data_AF-A0A1L5PSQ4-F1
#
_entry.id   AF-A0A1L5PSQ4-F1
#
_cell.length_a   1.000
_cell.length_b   1.000
_cell.length_c   1.000
_cell.angle_alpha   90.00
_cell.angle_beta   90.00
_cell.angle_gamma   90.00
#
_symmetry.space_group_name_H-M   'P 1'
#
loop_
_entity.id
_entity.type
_entity.pdbx_description
1 polymer ?
#
loop_
_entity_poly.entity_id
_entity_poly.type
_entity_poly.pdbx_seq_one_letter_code
_entity_poly.pdbx_strand_id
1 'polypeptide(L)' 'MLLRMTNGVMLPLPMLTDRLRIDTDAMTLSMTHRISLPSSLDIRVLEARFETNPDAPIIRRAPHRSREHVCYGR' A
#
# COMPACT_ATOMS: atom_id res chain seq x y z
N MET A 1 -3.25 4.76 -0.77
CA MET A 1 -2.59 4.25 0.46
C MET A 1 -2.99 2.80 0.64
N LEU A 2 -2.11 1.96 1.17
CA LEU A 2 -2.42 0.57 1.48
C LEU A 2 -2.27 0.32 2.97
N LEU A 3 -3.39 0.00 3.62
CA LEU A 3 -3.41 -0.39 5.03
C LEU A 3 -3.25 -1.91 5.14
N ARG A 4 -2.30 -2.36 5.96
CA ARG A 4 -2.05 -3.77 6.24
C ARG A 4 -2.32 -4.06 7.71
N MET A 5 -3.30 -4.90 7.96
CA MET A 5 -3.66 -5.35 9.30
C MET A 5 -2.76 -6.49 9.74
N THR A 6 -2.66 -6.72 11.04
CA THR A 6 -1.88 -7.83 11.63
C THR A 6 -2.40 -9.21 11.18
N ASN A 7 -3.72 -9.33 10.99
CA ASN A 7 -4.40 -10.54 10.50
C ASN A 7 -4.18 -10.83 9.00
N GLY A 8 -3.43 -9.98 8.28
CA GLY A 8 -3.13 -10.15 6.86
C GLY A 8 -4.13 -9.48 5.91
N VAL A 9 -5.21 -8.89 6.41
CA VAL A 9 -6.15 -8.11 5.59
C VAL A 9 -5.43 -6.87 5.02
N MET A 10 -5.65 -6.62 3.73
CA MET A 10 -5.12 -5.47 3.01
C MET A 10 -6.27 -4.60 2.51
N LEU A 11 -6.34 -3.35 2.96
CA LEU A 11 -7.38 -2.40 2.60
C LEU A 11 -6.78 -1.26 1.78
N PRO A 12 -7.19 -1.09 0.50
CA PRO A 12 -6.84 0.11 -0.26
C PRO A 12 -7.62 1.30 0.31
N LEU A 13 -6.88 2.31 0.76
CA LEU A 13 -7.44 3.58 1.21
C LEU A 13 -7.17 4.67 0.17
N PRO A 14 -8.15 5.56 -0.11
CA PRO A 14 -7.91 6.72 -0.95
C PRO A 14 -6.72 7.54 -0.43
N MET A 15 -5.85 7.96 -1.33
CA MET A 15 -4.79 8.93 -1.01
C MET A 15 -5.36 10.33 -1.15
N LEU A 16 -6.03 10.81 -0.11
CA LEU A 16 -6.53 12.18 -0.07
C LEU A 16 -5.35 13.11 0.19
N THR A 17 -4.87 13.77 -0.86
CA THR A 17 -3.82 14.79 -0.76
C THR A 17 -4.42 16.04 -0.15
N ASP A 18 -3.91 16.42 1.01
CA ASP A 18 -4.33 17.62 1.72
C ASP A 18 -3.49 18.83 1.30
N ARG A 19 -2.19 18.62 1.03
CA ARG A 19 -1.28 19.69 0.61
C ARG A 19 -0.36 19.22 -0.49
N LEU A 20 -0.26 20.02 -1.55
CA LEU A 20 0.72 19.88 -2.61
C LEU A 20 1.60 21.13 -2.61
N ARG A 21 2.91 20.94 -2.51
CA ARG A 21 3.91 22.01 -2.67
C ARG A 21 4.73 21.71 -3.92
N ILE A 22 4.80 22.70 -4.80
CA ILE A 22 5.64 22.67 -6.00
C ILE A 22 6.77 23.65 -5.77
N ASP A 23 7.99 23.15 -5.85
CA ASP A 23 9.20 23.95 -5.81
C ASP A 23 9.82 23.93 -7.20
N THR A 24 9.69 25.04 -7.91
CA THR A 24 10.16 25.14 -9.30
C THR A 24 11.65 25.41 -9.41
N ASP A 25 12.27 25.93 -8.34
CA ASP A 25 13.70 26.21 -8.31
C ASP A 25 14.48 24.93 -8.00
N ALA A 26 14.05 24.18 -6.99
CA ALA A 26 14.63 22.88 -6.65
C ALA A 26 14.10 21.72 -7.52
N MET A 27 13.10 21.97 -8.38
CA MET A 27 12.39 20.96 -9.18
C MET A 27 11.87 19.80 -8.32
N THR A 28 11.20 20.12 -7.21
CA THR A 28 10.66 19.10 -6.29
C THR A 28 9.15 19.24 -6.08
N LEU A 29 8.50 18.09 -5.89
CA LEU A 29 7.10 18.00 -5.50
C LEU A 29 7.04 17.40 -4.09
N SER A 30 6.34 18.07 -3.17
CA SER A 30 6.06 17.54 -1.83
C SER A 30 4.56 17.38 -1.66
N MET A 31 4.12 16.17 -1.30
CA MET A 31 2.71 15.87 -1.08
C MET A 31 2.49 15.41 0.36
N THR A 32 1.55 16.06 1.04
CA THR A 32 1.13 15.68 2.39
C THR A 32 -0.23 15.00 2.34
N HIS A 33 -0.30 13.81 2.91
CA HIS A 33 -1.52 13.03 3.08
C HIS A 33 -1.77 12.86 4.58
N ARG A 34 -2.97 13.21 5.03
CA ARG A 34 -3.34 13.12 6.45
C ARG A 34 -4.43 12.08 6.64
N ILE A 35 -4.30 11.26 7.68
CA ILE A 35 -5.30 10.27 8.06
C ILE A 35 -5.36 10.17 9.58
N SER A 36 -6.58 10.07 10.11
CA SER A 36 -6.84 9.78 11.51
C SER A 36 -7.28 8.32 11.62
N LEU A 37 -6.58 7.56 12.46
CA LEU A 37 -6.82 6.13 12.64
C LEU A 37 -7.28 5.88 14.08
N PRO A 38 -8.37 5.11 14.29
CA PRO A 38 -8.72 4.62 15.62
C PRO A 38 -7.58 3.82 16.23
N SER A 39 -7.27 4.07 17.50
CA SER A 39 -6.24 3.32 18.24
C SER A 39 -6.60 1.84 18.46
N SER A 40 -7.87 1.47 18.30
CA SER A 40 -8.37 0.11 18.43
C SER A 40 -8.14 -0.76 17.19
N LEU A 41 -7.60 -0.22 16.09
CA LEU A 41 -7.31 -1.01 14.90
C LEU A 41 -5.93 -1.65 15.02
N ASP A 42 -5.86 -2.96 14.82
CA ASP A 42 -4.61 -3.72 14.76
C ASP A 42 -3.89 -3.52 13.41
N ILE A 43 -3.35 -2.32 13.24
CA ILE A 43 -2.63 -1.90 12.06
C ILE A 43 -1.17 -2.32 12.20
N ARG A 44 -0.69 -3.10 11.23
CA ARG A 44 0.73 -3.46 11.17
C ARG A 44 1.54 -2.42 10.40
N VAL A 45 1.05 -2.00 9.24
CA VAL A 45 1.76 -1.08 8.34
C VAL A 45 0.74 -0.22 7.57
N LEU A 46 1.09 1.05 7.36
CA LEU A 46 0.42 1.92 6.41
C LEU A 46 1.44 2.39 5.36
N GLU A 47 1.20 2.04 4.09
CA GLU A 47 2.12 2.33 3.00
C GLU A 47 1.51 3.40 2.08
N ALA A 48 2.21 4.52 1.91
CA ALA A 48 1.96 5.45 0.81
C ALA A 48 2.58 4.86 -0.46
N ARG A 49 1.74 4.54 -1.45
CA ARG A 49 2.17 3.94 -2.71
C ARG A 49 1.80 4.89 -3.83
N PHE A 50 2.78 5.24 -4.64
CA PHE A 50 2.61 6.03 -5.85
C PHE A 50 3.24 5.28 -7.02
N GLU A 51 2.76 5.60 -8.21
CA GLU A 51 3.28 5.09 -9.46
C GLU A 51 3.23 6.24 -10.46
N THR A 52 4.26 6.39 -11.28
CA THR A 52 4.35 7.44 -12.30
C THR A 52 3.90 6.95 -13.66
N ASN A 53 3.95 5.64 -13.91
CA ASN A 53 3.40 5.02 -15.11
C ASN A 53 1.90 4.67 -14.93
N PRO A 54 0.97 5.28 -15.68
CA PRO A 54 -0.46 5.00 -15.54
C PRO A 54 -0.85 3.54 -15.83
N ASP A 55 -0.04 2.81 -16.61
CA ASP A 55 -0.30 1.41 -16.96
C ASP A 55 0.24 0.41 -15.93
N ALA A 56 1.02 0.87 -14.95
CA ALA A 56 1.62 0.01 -13.95
C ALA A 56 0.70 -0.20 -12.73
N PRO A 57 0.61 -1.43 -12.19
CA PRO A 57 -0.27 -1.71 -11.07
C PRO A 57 0.29 -1.13 -9.75
N ILE A 58 -0.50 -0.28 -9.09
CA ILE A 58 -0.20 0.29 -7.77
C ILE A 58 -0.06 -0.79 -6.68
N ILE A 59 -0.81 -1.89 -6.81
CA ILE A 59 -0.79 -3.01 -5.86
C ILE A 59 -0.29 -4.27 -6.57
N ARG A 60 0.91 -4.71 -6.19
CA ARG A 60 1.46 -6.01 -6.61
C ARG A 60 1.17 -7.04 -5.53
N ARG A 61 0.43 -8.09 -5.88
CA ARG A 61 0.20 -9.25 -5.01
C ARG A 61 1.31 -10.26 -5.26
N ALA A 62 1.90 -10.82 -4.20
CA ALA A 62 2.80 -11.95 -4.36
C ALA A 62 1.99 -13.14 -4.95
N PRO A 63 2.58 -13.93 -5.86
CA PRO A 63 1.92 -15.13 -6.37
C PRO A 63 1.59 -16.06 -5.21
N HIS A 64 0.39 -16.66 -5.25
CA HIS A 64 0.00 -17.67 -4.28
C HIS A 64 0.90 -18.89 -4.49
N ARG A 65 1.80 -19.15 -3.54
CA ARG A 65 2.65 -20.34 -3.57
C ARG A 65 1.76 -21.53 -3.19
N SER A 66 1.18 -22.20 -4.18
CA SER A 66 0.49 -23.47 -3.96
C SER A 66 1.47 -24.44 -3.31
N ARG A 67 1.21 -24.84 -2.07
CA ARG A 67 1.91 -25.97 -1.48
C ARG A 67 1.50 -27.20 -2.28
N GLU A 68 2.40 -27.70 -3.12
CA GLU A 68 2.24 -28.99 -3.76
C GLU A 68 2.09 -30.05 -2.66
N HIS A 69 0.90 -30.64 -2.57
CA HIS A 69 0.68 -31.84 -1.78
C HIS A 69 1.40 -32.99 -2.48
N VAL A 70 2.61 -33.31 -2.03
CA VAL A 70 3.28 -34.56 -2.40
C VAL A 70 2.51 -35.69 -1.74
N CYS A 71 1.65 -36.36 -2.50
CA CYS A 71 1.08 -37.64 -2.10
C CYS A 71 2.21 -38.67 -2.05
N TYR A 72 2.64 -39.06 -0.85
CA TYR A 72 3.53 -40.21 -0.70
C TYR A 72 2.70 -41.48 -0.96
N GLY A 73 2.92 -42.07 -2.13
CA GLY A 73 2.35 -43.34 -2.54
C GLY A 73 2.76 -44.44 -1.56
N ARG A 74 1.77 -45.24 -1.19
CA ARG A 74 1.84 -46.40 -0.31
C ARG A 74 2.48 -47.58 -1.04
#